data_AF-A0A6A6LD09-F1
#
_entry.id   AF-A0A6A6LD09-F1
#
_cell.length_a   1.000
_cell.length_b   1.000
_cell.length_c   1.000
_cell.angle_alpha   90.00
_cell.angle_beta   90.00
_cell.angle_gamma   90.00
#
_symmetry.space_group_name_H-M   'P 1'
#
loop_
_entity.id
_entity.type
_entity.pdbx_description
1 polymer ?
#
loop_
_entity_poly.entity_id
_entity_poly.type
_entity_poly.pdbx_seq_one_letter_code
_entity_poly.pdbx_strand_id
1 'polypeptide(L)'
;MAPRSANRPDLEKGGMQVLTKEDIETLNLCKSMMDRGECPPLMVVFDPQEGFTVEADKFIKDLTIITEYVGDVDYLKSRENDDGDSMMTLLCAANPAQSLVICPDKHGNIARFINGINNHSPDGKKKQNLKCVRFNVNGGAEIVYGAEECHRHSIELLEELGFPKGVLPLQDLEECGRVRETGFVWMKQKAPKKFKMKKMTGIKSKQMFLWVPIIEMSIEDPASKKIHFKTPMGIGKSFPITAFMTDEEKQQKQLEQSIE
;
A
#
# COMPACT_ATOMS: atom_id res chain seq x y z
N MET A 1 5.17 -14.76 16.30
CA MET A 1 4.93 -13.86 15.16
C MET A 1 4.59 -12.48 15.65
N ALA A 2 5.25 -11.48 15.10
CA ALA A 2 5.03 -10.08 15.45
C ALA A 2 3.83 -9.53 14.65
N PRO A 3 2.98 -8.68 15.25
CA PRO A 3 1.93 -8.00 14.51
C PRO A 3 2.53 -7.00 13.52
N ARG A 4 1.83 -6.71 12.42
CA ARG A 4 2.27 -5.71 11.43
C ARG A 4 2.55 -4.33 12.06
N SER A 5 1.82 -3.96 13.10
CA SER A 5 2.01 -2.72 13.86
C SER A 5 3.35 -2.63 14.62
N ALA A 6 4.04 -3.75 14.84
CA ALA A 6 5.38 -3.76 15.42
C ALA A 6 6.46 -3.35 14.40
N ASN A 7 6.20 -3.52 13.10
CA ASN A 7 7.14 -3.15 12.04
C ASN A 7 7.11 -1.63 11.80
N ARG A 8 7.87 -0.93 12.64
CA ARG A 8 7.96 0.52 12.68
C ARG A 8 9.37 1.00 12.35
N PRO A 9 9.60 1.60 11.17
CA PRO A 9 10.95 1.98 10.73
C PRO A 9 11.58 3.08 11.60
N ASP A 10 10.77 3.88 12.30
CA ASP A 10 11.23 4.90 13.24
C ASP A 10 11.95 4.33 14.48
N LEU A 11 11.78 3.04 14.76
CA LEU A 11 12.48 2.36 15.85
C LEU A 11 13.90 1.92 15.47
N GLU A 12 14.28 1.97 14.19
CA GLU A 12 15.61 1.55 13.72
C GLU A 12 16.71 2.40 14.36
N LYS A 13 17.65 1.72 15.02
CA LYS A 13 18.80 2.36 15.65
C LYS A 13 19.69 2.98 14.57
N GLY A 14 19.85 4.31 14.63
CA GLY A 14 20.62 5.07 13.64
C GLY A 14 19.80 5.53 12.44
N GLY A 15 18.48 5.29 12.44
CA GLY A 15 17.57 5.67 11.37
C GLY A 15 17.60 4.70 10.19
N MET A 16 16.52 4.71 9.40
CA MET A 16 16.38 3.90 8.21
C MET A 16 16.27 4.80 6.98
N GLN A 17 17.03 4.50 5.94
CA GLN A 17 16.94 5.20 4.65
C GLN A 17 15.52 5.06 4.08
N VAL A 18 15.01 6.15 3.53
CA VAL A 18 13.67 6.21 2.94
C VAL A 18 13.78 5.91 1.44
N LEU A 19 12.89 5.05 0.94
CA LEU A 19 12.80 4.77 -0.48
C LEU A 19 12.18 5.98 -1.20
N THR A 20 12.79 6.44 -2.29
CA THR A 20 12.26 7.59 -3.02
C THR A 20 10.93 7.25 -3.70
N LYS A 21 10.14 8.26 -4.06
CA LYS A 21 8.88 8.05 -4.77
C LYS A 21 9.07 7.30 -6.10
N GLU A 22 10.09 7.64 -6.86
CA GLU A 22 10.44 6.98 -8.13
C GLU A 22 10.81 5.51 -7.93
N ASP A 23 11.59 5.22 -6.88
CA ASP A 23 11.95 3.84 -6.54
C ASP A 23 10.73 3.04 -6.04
N ILE A 24 9.78 3.68 -5.33
CA ILE A 24 8.50 3.06 -4.93
C ILE A 24 7.66 2.71 -6.15
N GLU A 25 7.57 3.60 -7.15
CA GLU A 25 6.86 3.33 -8.40
C GLU A 25 7.50 2.18 -9.17
N THR A 26 8.84 2.13 -9.21
CA THR A 26 9.61 1.01 -9.80
C THR A 26 9.34 -0.31 -9.08
N LEU A 27 9.35 -0.30 -7.75
CA LEU A 27 9.04 -1.48 -6.93
C LEU A 27 7.60 -1.99 -7.17
N ASN A 28 6.63 -1.08 -7.27
CA ASN A 28 5.24 -1.42 -7.56
C ASN A 28 5.07 -1.97 -8.98
N LEU A 29 5.81 -1.45 -9.96
CA LEU A 29 5.84 -2.00 -11.31
C LEU A 29 6.35 -3.45 -11.27
N CYS A 30 7.46 -3.73 -10.59
CA CYS A 30 7.98 -5.09 -10.41
C CYS A 30 6.94 -6.04 -9.78
N LYS A 31 6.21 -5.59 -8.75
CA LYS A 31 5.12 -6.37 -8.16
C LYS A 31 4.01 -6.68 -9.16
N SER A 32 3.57 -5.69 -9.92
CA SER A 32 2.53 -5.87 -10.94
C SER A 32 2.95 -6.82 -12.06
N MET A 33 4.25 -6.84 -12.41
CA MET A 33 4.83 -7.78 -13.37
C MET A 33 4.74 -9.21 -12.84
N MET A 34 5.16 -9.43 -11.59
CA MET A 34 5.07 -10.73 -10.93
C MET A 34 3.62 -11.24 -10.82
N ASP A 35 2.66 -10.36 -10.52
CA ASP A 35 1.23 -10.71 -10.48
C ASP A 35 0.69 -11.19 -11.85
N ARG A 36 1.33 -10.77 -12.95
CA ARG A 36 1.02 -11.24 -14.31
C ARG A 36 1.86 -12.43 -14.77
N GLY A 37 2.73 -12.97 -13.91
CA GLY A 37 3.64 -14.06 -14.23
C GLY A 37 4.93 -13.63 -14.92
N GLU A 38 5.20 -12.33 -15.00
CA GLU A 38 6.47 -11.78 -15.50
C GLU A 38 7.51 -11.76 -14.35
N CYS A 39 8.13 -12.91 -14.11
CA CYS A 39 9.13 -13.08 -13.05
C CYS A 39 10.52 -12.53 -13.44
N PRO A 40 11.35 -12.13 -12.46
CA PRO A 40 12.76 -11.82 -12.72
C PRO A 40 13.46 -13.06 -13.33
N PRO A 41 14.46 -12.88 -14.22
CA PRO A 41 15.13 -13.98 -14.91
C PRO A 41 16.12 -14.69 -13.99
N LEU A 42 15.59 -15.41 -12.99
CA LEU A 42 16.33 -16.13 -11.97
C LEU A 42 15.94 -17.61 -12.02
N MET A 43 16.91 -18.48 -11.81
CA MET A 43 16.69 -19.91 -11.64
C MET A 43 17.28 -20.40 -10.33
N VAL A 44 16.54 -21.26 -9.65
CA VAL A 44 17.07 -22.00 -8.50
C VAL A 44 17.81 -23.22 -9.03
N VAL A 45 19.08 -23.36 -8.64
CA VAL A 45 19.98 -24.45 -9.06
C VAL A 45 20.44 -25.19 -7.81
N PHE A 46 20.65 -26.49 -7.90
CA PHE A 46 21.23 -27.26 -6.80
C PHE A 46 22.74 -27.40 -7.01
N ASP A 47 23.52 -26.90 -6.05
CA ASP A 47 24.96 -27.09 -5.93
C ASP A 47 25.28 -28.13 -4.83
N PRO A 48 26.13 -29.14 -5.09
CA PRO A 48 26.45 -30.17 -4.09
C PRO A 48 27.16 -29.67 -2.82
N GLN A 49 27.79 -28.50 -2.86
CA GLN A 49 28.53 -27.91 -1.72
C GLN A 49 27.69 -26.84 -1.01
N GLU A 50 26.95 -26.03 -1.77
CA GLU A 50 26.20 -24.87 -1.24
C GLU A 50 24.70 -25.15 -1.05
N GLY A 51 24.17 -26.27 -1.56
CA GLY A 51 22.74 -26.58 -1.52
C GLY A 51 21.97 -25.88 -2.63
N PHE A 52 20.77 -25.38 -2.35
CA PHE A 52 20.00 -24.61 -3.33
C PHE A 52 20.52 -23.18 -3.45
N THR A 53 20.93 -22.80 -4.65
CA THR A 53 21.47 -21.49 -5.00
C THR A 53 20.58 -20.80 -6.04
N VAL A 54 20.82 -19.52 -6.30
CA VAL A 54 20.10 -18.75 -7.33
C VAL A 54 21.07 -18.18 -8.34
N GLU A 55 20.79 -18.44 -9.62
CA GLU A 55 21.56 -17.95 -10.75
C GLU A 55 20.70 -17.07 -11.65
N ALA A 56 21.33 -16.13 -12.35
CA ALA A 56 20.65 -15.32 -13.36
C ALA A 56 20.51 -16.13 -14.66
N ASP A 57 19.27 -16.33 -15.13
CA ASP A 57 18.95 -16.98 -16.41
C ASP A 57 19.29 -16.07 -17.60
N LYS A 58 19.25 -14.75 -17.37
CA LYS A 58 19.53 -13.73 -18.38
C LYS A 58 20.38 -12.62 -17.77
N PHE A 59 20.94 -11.80 -18.64
CA PHE A 59 21.67 -10.60 -18.22
C PHE A 59 20.76 -9.68 -17.40
N ILE A 60 21.24 -9.27 -16.22
CA ILE A 60 20.60 -8.32 -15.32
C ILE A 60 21.48 -7.08 -15.25
N LYS A 61 20.88 -5.90 -15.51
CA LYS A 61 21.60 -4.62 -15.46
C LYS A 61 21.93 -4.24 -14.02
N ASP A 62 22.98 -3.44 -13.86
CA ASP A 62 23.27 -2.81 -12.57
C ASP A 62 22.07 -1.98 -12.08
N LEU A 63 21.95 -1.86 -10.75
CA LEU A 63 20.85 -1.18 -10.05
C LEU A 63 19.44 -1.77 -10.28
N THR A 64 19.33 -2.98 -10.83
CA THR A 64 18.04 -3.67 -10.98
C THR A 64 17.55 -4.22 -9.64
N ILE A 65 16.29 -3.96 -9.28
CA ILE A 65 15.63 -4.61 -8.15
C ILE A 65 15.44 -6.10 -8.47
N ILE A 66 16.05 -6.98 -7.67
CA ILE A 66 15.98 -8.43 -7.90
C ILE A 66 14.70 -9.02 -7.31
N THR A 67 14.51 -8.87 -6.00
CA THR A 67 13.36 -9.39 -5.27
C THR A 67 13.33 -8.78 -3.87
N GLU A 68 12.14 -8.68 -3.27
CA GLU A 68 12.00 -8.45 -1.83
C GLU A 68 12.38 -9.73 -1.06
N TYR A 69 12.89 -9.58 0.16
CA TYR A 69 13.09 -10.71 1.07
C TYR A 69 11.82 -10.92 1.88
N VAL A 70 11.07 -11.99 1.58
CA VAL A 70 9.73 -12.23 2.15
C VAL A 70 9.75 -13.44 3.07
N GLY A 71 9.03 -13.33 4.18
CA GLY A 71 8.71 -14.43 5.08
C GLY A 71 7.87 -13.97 6.27
N ASP A 72 7.62 -14.88 7.20
CA ASP A 72 6.89 -14.59 8.42
C ASP A 72 7.71 -13.65 9.31
N VAL A 73 7.10 -12.58 9.83
CA VAL A 73 7.81 -11.61 10.69
C VAL A 73 7.64 -12.01 12.15
N ASP A 74 8.75 -12.05 12.88
CA ASP A 74 8.76 -12.31 14.32
C ASP A 74 9.70 -11.38 15.08
N TYR A 75 9.58 -11.40 16.40
CA TYR A 75 10.55 -10.75 17.27
C TYR A 75 11.85 -11.56 17.31
N LEU A 76 13.00 -10.89 17.18
CA LEU A 76 14.31 -11.54 17.21
C LEU A 76 14.49 -12.39 18.47
N LYS A 77 14.05 -11.89 19.63
CA LYS A 77 14.09 -12.60 20.91
C LYS A 77 13.32 -13.93 20.89
N SER A 78 12.25 -14.02 20.09
CA SER A 78 11.44 -15.24 20.00
C SER A 78 12.10 -16.34 19.15
N ARG A 79 13.21 -16.02 18.47
CA ARG A 79 13.90 -16.88 17.52
C ARG A 79 15.36 -17.13 17.93
N GLU A 80 15.72 -16.87 19.19
CA GLU A 80 17.10 -17.07 19.70
C GLU A 80 17.58 -18.53 19.63
N ASN A 81 16.66 -19.49 19.69
CA ASN A 81 16.94 -20.93 19.60
C ASN A 81 16.45 -21.53 18.26
N ASP A 82 16.21 -20.69 17.24
CA ASP A 82 15.79 -21.13 15.92
C ASP A 82 17.01 -21.65 15.14
N ASP A 83 16.86 -22.81 14.49
CA ASP A 83 17.89 -23.46 13.69
C ASP A 83 17.87 -23.04 12.20
N GLY A 84 16.97 -22.13 11.83
CA GLY A 84 16.85 -21.57 10.50
C GLY A 84 18.08 -20.75 10.09
N ASP A 85 18.76 -21.20 9.04
CA ASP A 85 19.92 -20.54 8.42
C ASP A 85 19.57 -19.32 7.56
N SER A 86 18.28 -19.14 7.27
CA SER A 86 17.74 -18.16 6.32
C SER A 86 17.04 -16.99 7.00
N MET A 87 17.30 -16.74 8.29
CA MET A 87 16.71 -15.60 8.98
C MET A 87 17.34 -14.28 8.51
N MET A 88 16.52 -13.26 8.29
CA MET A 88 16.97 -11.95 7.84
C MET A 88 16.49 -10.84 8.77
N THR A 89 17.41 -10.00 9.26
CA THR A 89 17.06 -8.85 10.10
C THR A 89 16.16 -7.87 9.33
N LEU A 90 14.99 -7.57 9.90
CA LEU A 90 14.09 -6.55 9.37
C LEU A 90 14.31 -5.20 10.06
N LEU A 91 14.35 -5.21 11.39
CA LEU A 91 14.41 -4.01 12.23
C LEU A 91 15.38 -4.23 13.38
N CYS A 92 16.38 -3.36 13.52
CA CYS A 92 17.32 -3.37 14.64
C CYS A 92 16.97 -2.20 15.56
N ALA A 93 16.16 -2.47 16.58
CA ALA A 93 15.67 -1.43 17.48
C ALA A 93 16.68 -1.08 18.58
N ALA A 94 16.57 0.13 19.14
CA ALA A 94 17.37 0.54 20.31
C ALA A 94 17.08 -0.35 21.53
N ASN A 95 15.81 -0.75 21.72
CA ASN A 95 15.41 -1.79 22.66
C ASN A 95 15.40 -3.15 21.93
N PRO A 96 16.29 -4.10 22.31
CA PRO A 96 16.39 -5.40 21.64
C PRO A 96 15.09 -6.21 21.63
N ALA A 97 14.18 -5.99 22.61
CA ALA A 97 12.89 -6.66 22.66
C ALA A 97 11.93 -6.25 21.52
N GLN A 98 12.22 -5.15 20.81
CA GLN A 98 11.43 -4.65 19.68
C GLN A 98 12.09 -4.95 18.32
N SER A 99 13.27 -5.58 18.30
CA SER A 99 13.93 -5.97 17.05
C SER A 99 13.15 -7.08 16.35
N LEU A 100 13.07 -6.99 15.03
CA LEU A 100 12.30 -7.89 14.19
C LEU A 100 13.19 -8.64 13.20
N VAL A 101 12.78 -9.85 12.89
CA VAL A 101 13.41 -10.76 11.95
C VAL A 101 12.37 -11.31 10.99
N ILE A 102 12.75 -11.51 9.73
CA ILE A 102 12.00 -12.26 8.73
C ILE A 102 12.44 -13.71 8.80
N CYS A 103 11.49 -14.61 8.95
CA CYS A 103 11.65 -16.05 9.04
C CYS A 103 10.99 -16.69 7.81
N PRO A 104 11.76 -17.12 6.80
CA PRO A 104 11.19 -17.73 5.60
C PRO A 104 10.98 -19.25 5.75
N ASP A 105 10.79 -19.75 6.97
CA ASP A 105 10.70 -21.17 7.34
C ASP A 105 9.45 -21.85 6.75
N LYS A 106 8.30 -21.18 6.84
CA LYS A 106 7.00 -21.69 6.34
C LYS A 106 6.56 -20.99 5.06
N HIS A 107 6.74 -19.68 5.01
CA HIS A 107 6.38 -18.84 3.88
C HIS A 107 7.59 -18.05 3.45
N GLY A 108 7.89 -18.05 2.16
CA GLY A 108 9.01 -17.30 1.62
C GLY A 108 8.99 -17.29 0.10
N ASN A 109 9.93 -16.58 -0.49
CA ASN A 109 10.16 -16.54 -1.92
C ASN A 109 11.59 -16.95 -2.27
N ILE A 110 11.98 -16.79 -3.54
CA ILE A 110 13.31 -17.16 -4.04
C ILE A 110 14.46 -16.48 -3.30
N ALA A 111 14.23 -15.34 -2.63
CA ALA A 111 15.26 -14.57 -1.94
C ALA A 111 16.00 -15.37 -0.86
N ARG A 112 15.33 -16.36 -0.24
CA ARG A 112 15.97 -17.21 0.78
C ARG A 112 17.09 -18.11 0.24
N PHE A 113 17.09 -18.36 -1.06
CA PHE A 113 18.09 -19.20 -1.75
C PHE A 113 19.19 -18.37 -2.42
N ILE A 114 19.11 -17.03 -2.34
CA ILE A 114 20.17 -16.16 -2.84
C ILE A 114 21.33 -16.26 -1.84
N ASN A 115 22.44 -16.86 -2.27
CA ASN A 115 23.57 -17.11 -1.40
C ASN A 115 24.11 -15.82 -0.76
N GLY A 116 24.23 -15.87 0.56
CA GLY A 116 24.98 -14.88 1.32
C GLY A 116 26.46 -15.05 1.02
N ILE A 117 27.09 -14.02 0.48
CA ILE A 117 28.52 -14.06 0.22
C ILE A 117 29.26 -14.09 1.54
N ASN A 118 30.20 -15.03 1.64
CA ASN A 118 31.10 -15.12 2.78
C ASN A 118 31.94 -13.83 2.89
N ASN A 119 31.54 -12.95 3.80
CA ASN A 119 32.20 -11.66 4.03
C ASN A 119 33.57 -11.79 4.71
N HIS A 120 33.97 -12.98 5.14
CA HIS A 120 35.20 -13.24 5.90
C HIS A 120 36.43 -13.53 5.02
N SER A 121 36.26 -13.81 3.73
CA SER A 121 37.40 -14.00 2.80
C SER A 121 37.51 -12.86 1.78
N PRO A 122 38.74 -12.39 1.46
CA PRO A 122 38.96 -11.40 0.39
C PRO A 122 38.41 -11.84 -0.98
N ASP A 123 38.43 -13.15 -1.26
CA ASP A 123 37.90 -13.70 -2.50
C ASP A 123 36.37 -13.81 -2.51
N GLY A 124 35.73 -13.95 -1.35
CA GLY A 124 34.28 -13.86 -1.21
C GLY A 124 33.77 -12.48 -1.64
N LYS A 125 34.42 -11.39 -1.19
CA LYS A 125 34.05 -10.03 -1.58
C LYS A 125 34.13 -9.77 -3.09
N LYS A 126 35.04 -10.42 -3.81
CA LYS A 126 35.14 -10.30 -5.28
C LYS A 126 33.97 -10.95 -6.02
N LYS A 127 33.26 -11.89 -5.37
CA LYS A 127 32.09 -12.57 -5.93
C LYS A 127 30.78 -11.78 -5.68
N GLN A 128 30.85 -10.63 -5.01
CA GLN A 128 29.67 -9.81 -4.70
C GLN A 128 29.12 -9.07 -5.91
N ASN A 129 27.95 -9.53 -6.34
CA ASN A 129 27.16 -8.98 -7.43
C ASN A 129 25.79 -8.45 -6.97
N LEU A 130 25.38 -8.72 -5.73
CA LEU A 130 24.13 -8.26 -5.13
C LEU A 130 24.35 -7.57 -3.77
N LYS A 131 23.45 -6.66 -3.42
CA LYS A 131 23.44 -5.98 -2.12
C LYS A 131 22.04 -6.02 -1.53
N CYS A 132 21.90 -6.64 -0.36
CA CYS A 132 20.69 -6.55 0.43
C CYS A 132 20.67 -5.20 1.17
N VAL A 133 19.56 -4.47 1.06
CA VAL A 133 19.37 -3.14 1.63
C VAL A 133 17.99 -3.06 2.27
N ARG A 134 17.89 -2.32 3.38
CA ARG A 134 16.62 -2.10 4.09
C ARG A 134 16.17 -0.67 3.85
N PHE A 135 14.92 -0.51 3.45
CA PHE A 135 14.33 0.79 3.20
C PHE A 135 13.01 0.94 3.94
N ASN A 136 12.73 2.17 4.39
CA ASN A 136 11.39 2.58 4.74
C ASN A 136 10.62 2.89 3.44
N VAL A 137 9.72 1.99 3.05
CA VAL A 137 8.95 2.06 1.80
C VAL A 137 7.75 3.04 1.90
N ASN A 138 7.50 3.62 3.08
CA ASN A 138 6.38 4.54 3.33
C ASN A 138 6.87 5.88 3.89
N GLY A 139 7.93 6.45 3.31
CA GLY A 139 8.53 7.73 3.74
C GLY A 139 7.54 8.85 4.01
N GLY A 140 7.09 8.99 5.27
CA GLY A 140 6.13 10.02 5.68
C GLY A 140 4.65 9.62 5.60
N ALA A 141 4.33 8.35 5.31
CA ALA A 141 2.98 7.85 5.34
C ALA A 141 2.55 7.50 6.77
N GLU A 142 1.71 8.35 7.37
CA GLU A 142 0.99 8.06 8.61
C GLU A 142 -0.14 7.09 8.27
N ILE A 143 -0.12 5.89 8.84
CA ILE A 143 -1.16 4.88 8.61
C ILE A 143 -1.77 4.52 9.95
N VAL A 144 -3.08 4.71 10.07
CA VAL A 144 -3.88 4.29 11.22
C VAL A 144 -4.79 3.13 10.84
N TYR A 145 -5.05 2.26 11.80
CA TYR A 145 -5.87 1.06 11.61
C TYR A 145 -7.00 1.02 12.65
N GLY A 146 -8.14 0.44 12.26
CA GLY A 146 -9.30 0.24 13.11
C GLY A 146 -10.28 1.41 13.09
N ALA A 147 -11.58 1.09 13.20
CA ALA A 147 -12.68 2.01 12.90
C ALA A 147 -12.64 3.34 13.67
N GLU A 148 -12.40 3.29 14.99
CA GLU A 148 -12.33 4.48 15.85
C GLU A 148 -11.16 5.39 15.46
N GLU A 149 -9.97 4.81 15.29
CA GLU A 149 -8.76 5.57 15.01
C GLU A 149 -8.75 6.12 13.58
N CYS A 150 -9.21 5.33 12.61
CA CYS A 150 -9.45 5.77 11.24
C CYS A 150 -10.46 6.92 11.18
N HIS A 151 -11.53 6.86 11.96
CA HIS A 151 -12.51 7.93 12.05
C HIS A 151 -11.87 9.19 12.64
N ARG A 152 -11.22 9.09 13.81
CA ARG A 152 -10.52 10.23 14.45
C ARG A 152 -9.52 10.89 13.50
N HIS A 153 -8.66 10.10 12.87
CA HIS A 153 -7.65 10.59 11.93
C HIS A 153 -8.27 11.24 10.69
N SER A 154 -9.40 10.74 10.20
CA SER A 154 -10.13 11.37 9.08
C SER A 154 -10.72 12.73 9.46
N ILE A 155 -11.17 12.91 10.70
CA ILE A 155 -11.71 14.18 11.20
C ILE A 155 -10.60 15.23 11.35
N GLU A 156 -9.46 14.82 11.91
CA GLU A 156 -8.27 15.69 12.03
C GLU A 156 -7.77 16.14 10.66
N LEU A 157 -7.71 15.22 9.69
CA LEU A 157 -7.38 15.54 8.31
C LEU A 157 -8.33 16.58 7.70
N LEU A 158 -9.65 16.41 7.86
CA LEU A 158 -10.63 17.37 7.35
C LEU A 158 -10.45 18.74 8.01
N GLU A 159 -10.20 18.78 9.31
CA GLU A 159 -9.94 20.00 10.07
C GLU A 159 -8.67 20.72 9.61
N GLU A 160 -7.55 20.00 9.46
CA GLU A 160 -6.29 20.56 8.94
C GLU A 160 -6.45 21.15 7.53
N LEU A 161 -7.27 20.52 6.69
CA LEU A 161 -7.54 20.97 5.32
C LEU A 161 -8.63 22.05 5.24
N GLY A 162 -9.22 22.46 6.36
CA GLY A 162 -10.30 23.46 6.41
C GLY A 162 -11.66 22.98 5.89
N PHE A 163 -11.84 21.66 5.74
CA PHE A 163 -13.12 21.07 5.35
C PHE A 163 -14.03 20.85 6.57
N PRO A 164 -15.37 20.96 6.40
CA PRO A 164 -16.30 20.58 7.46
C PRO A 164 -16.16 19.10 7.81
N LYS A 165 -16.05 18.81 9.11
CA LYS A 165 -15.80 17.47 9.70
C LYS A 165 -16.79 16.37 9.28
N GLY A 166 -17.92 16.71 8.65
CA GLY A 166 -18.95 15.75 8.22
C GLY A 166 -19.09 15.58 6.71
N VAL A 167 -18.23 16.20 5.88
CA VAL A 167 -18.35 16.15 4.42
C VAL A 167 -18.23 14.73 3.86
N LEU A 168 -17.44 13.86 4.51
CA LEU A 168 -17.22 12.49 4.06
C LEU A 168 -17.89 11.50 5.03
N PRO A 169 -18.99 10.81 4.63
CA PRO A 169 -19.60 9.79 5.46
C PRO A 169 -18.85 8.46 5.36
N LEU A 170 -17.73 8.36 6.05
CA LEU A 170 -16.89 7.17 6.04
C LEU A 170 -17.29 6.28 7.22
N GLN A 171 -17.86 5.12 6.92
CA GLN A 171 -18.18 4.08 7.91
C GLN A 171 -17.30 2.87 7.67
N ASP A 172 -17.10 2.08 8.73
CA ASP A 172 -16.45 0.77 8.64
C ASP A 172 -15.02 0.86 8.06
N LEU A 173 -14.28 1.93 8.36
CA LEU A 173 -12.88 2.08 7.95
C LEU A 173 -12.00 1.07 8.69
N GLU A 174 -11.15 0.38 7.94
CA GLU A 174 -10.14 -0.53 8.49
C GLU A 174 -8.75 0.10 8.47
N GLU A 175 -8.51 0.99 7.53
CA GLU A 175 -7.21 1.64 7.31
C GLU A 175 -7.44 3.05 6.77
N CYS A 176 -6.74 4.03 7.32
CA CYS A 176 -6.58 5.36 6.74
C CYS A 176 -5.09 5.65 6.67
N GLY A 177 -4.63 6.15 5.54
CA GLY A 177 -3.26 6.61 5.44
C GLY A 177 -3.14 7.96 4.74
N ARG A 178 -2.09 8.68 5.10
CA ARG A 178 -1.75 9.96 4.50
C ARG A 178 -0.25 10.15 4.43
N VAL A 179 0.22 10.71 3.32
CA VAL A 179 1.57 11.24 3.20
C VAL A 179 1.50 12.76 3.37
N ARG A 180 2.04 13.29 4.49
CA ARG A 180 1.94 14.74 4.80
C ARG A 180 2.59 15.62 3.74
N GLU A 181 3.74 15.21 3.22
CA GLU A 181 4.53 15.98 2.25
C GLU A 181 3.82 16.18 0.91
N THR A 182 3.09 15.16 0.43
CA THR A 182 2.40 15.20 -0.86
C THR A 182 0.91 15.51 -0.75
N GLY A 183 0.34 15.42 0.46
CA GLY A 183 -1.10 15.51 0.67
C GLY A 183 -1.88 14.29 0.18
N PHE A 184 -1.21 13.22 -0.28
CA PHE A 184 -1.87 11.99 -0.71
C PHE A 184 -2.55 11.29 0.47
N VAL A 185 -3.83 10.95 0.32
CA VAL A 185 -4.67 10.32 1.35
C VAL A 185 -5.37 9.12 0.75
N TRP A 186 -5.43 8.01 1.50
CA TRP A 186 -6.26 6.85 1.15
C TRP A 186 -7.04 6.34 2.37
N MET A 187 -8.16 5.68 2.08
CA MET A 187 -9.07 5.14 3.09
C MET A 187 -9.61 3.81 2.58
N LYS A 188 -9.55 2.78 3.43
CA LYS A 188 -10.02 1.42 3.13
C LYS A 188 -11.20 1.07 4.03
N GLN A 189 -12.30 0.61 3.44
CA GLN A 189 -13.48 0.14 4.17
C GLN A 189 -13.52 -1.39 4.21
N LYS A 190 -14.09 -1.94 5.30
CA LYS A 190 -14.31 -3.38 5.52
C LYS A 190 -15.10 -4.06 4.41
N ALA A 191 -16.08 -3.35 3.84
CA ALA A 191 -16.81 -3.79 2.66
C ALA A 191 -17.16 -2.58 1.78
N PRO A 192 -16.82 -2.58 0.49
CA PRO A 192 -17.20 -1.50 -0.40
C PRO A 192 -18.72 -1.49 -0.59
N LYS A 193 -19.41 -0.47 -0.08
CA LYS A 193 -20.79 -0.18 -0.50
C LYS A 193 -20.74 0.47 -1.89
N LYS A 194 -20.48 -0.36 -2.91
CA LYS A 194 -20.41 0.09 -4.31
C LYS A 194 -21.65 0.91 -4.62
N PHE A 195 -21.45 2.07 -5.25
CA PHE A 195 -22.51 2.90 -5.79
C PHE A 195 -23.48 3.52 -4.77
N LYS A 196 -23.17 3.55 -3.46
CA LYS A 196 -24.09 4.13 -2.47
C LYS A 196 -23.40 4.73 -1.25
N MET A 197 -23.56 6.03 -1.06
CA MET A 197 -23.17 6.79 0.12
C MET A 197 -24.41 7.23 0.91
N LYS A 198 -24.40 7.05 2.23
CA LYS A 198 -25.50 7.41 3.14
C LYS A 198 -24.98 8.26 4.29
N LYS A 199 -25.87 9.03 4.93
CA LYS A 199 -25.56 9.98 6.02
C LYS A 199 -24.56 11.06 5.59
N MET A 200 -24.59 11.46 4.31
CA MET A 200 -23.80 12.60 3.84
C MET A 200 -24.19 13.86 4.63
N THR A 201 -23.21 14.69 4.99
CA THR A 201 -23.46 15.99 5.61
C THR A 201 -22.59 17.06 4.95
N GLY A 202 -22.83 18.34 5.22
CA GLY A 202 -22.12 19.46 4.57
C GLY A 202 -22.55 19.79 3.14
N ILE A 203 -23.21 18.86 2.44
CA ILE A 203 -23.77 19.09 1.09
C ILE A 203 -25.23 19.56 1.20
N LYS A 204 -25.55 20.70 0.59
CA LYS A 204 -26.92 21.24 0.51
C LYS A 204 -27.34 21.46 -0.94
N SER A 205 -28.58 21.11 -1.26
CA SER A 205 -29.24 21.42 -2.53
C SER A 205 -30.16 22.63 -2.35
N LYS A 206 -30.10 23.59 -3.27
CA LYS A 206 -31.07 24.69 -3.31
C LYS A 206 -32.37 24.18 -3.95
N GLN A 207 -33.44 24.12 -3.16
CA GLN A 207 -34.78 23.72 -3.61
C GLN A 207 -35.78 24.78 -3.16
N MET A 208 -36.57 25.33 -4.09
CA MET A 208 -37.63 26.30 -3.79
C MET A 208 -37.22 27.37 -2.75
N PHE A 209 -36.15 28.10 -3.06
CA PHE A 209 -35.55 29.16 -2.22
C PHE A 209 -34.94 28.72 -0.87
N LEU A 210 -34.98 27.43 -0.52
CA LEU A 210 -34.39 26.86 0.71
C LEU A 210 -33.16 25.99 0.41
N TRP A 211 -32.20 25.97 1.33
CA TRP A 211 -31.04 25.06 1.27
C TRP A 211 -31.33 23.80 2.08
N VAL A 212 -31.63 22.71 1.37
CA VAL A 212 -31.97 21.42 1.99
C VAL A 212 -30.75 20.51 1.99
N PRO A 213 -30.36 19.88 3.11
CA PRO A 213 -29.23 18.96 3.15
C PRO A 213 -29.49 17.72 2.28
N ILE A 214 -28.44 17.18 1.68
CA ILE A 214 -28.47 15.90 0.97
C ILE A 214 -27.83 14.85 1.87
N ILE A 215 -28.53 13.73 2.10
CA ILE A 215 -28.10 12.68 3.04
C ILE A 215 -27.72 11.36 2.37
N GLU A 216 -28.12 11.13 1.12
CA GLU A 216 -27.77 9.91 0.37
C GLU A 216 -27.46 10.25 -1.08
N MET A 217 -26.40 9.64 -1.60
CA MET A 217 -26.03 9.63 -3.02
C MET A 217 -25.92 8.17 -3.46
N SER A 218 -26.55 7.80 -4.56
CA SER A 218 -26.45 6.45 -5.08
C SER A 218 -26.51 6.39 -6.60
N ILE A 219 -25.93 5.36 -7.18
CA ILE A 219 -26.15 4.95 -8.57
C ILE A 219 -26.97 3.67 -8.47
N GLU A 220 -28.27 3.78 -8.73
CA GLU A 220 -29.22 2.65 -8.53
C GLU A 220 -29.02 1.56 -9.59
N ASP A 221 -28.73 1.98 -10.83
CA ASP A 221 -28.36 1.11 -11.95
C ASP A 221 -27.10 1.65 -12.65
N PRO A 222 -25.97 0.93 -12.65
CA PRO A 222 -24.75 1.34 -13.35
C PRO A 222 -24.96 1.61 -14.85
N ALA A 223 -25.91 0.94 -15.51
CA ALA A 223 -26.21 1.16 -16.93
C ALA A 223 -26.97 2.48 -17.15
N SER A 224 -27.70 2.98 -16.15
CA SER A 224 -28.49 4.22 -16.25
C SER A 224 -27.65 5.48 -16.44
N LYS A 225 -26.34 5.42 -16.16
CA LYS A 225 -25.39 6.55 -16.21
C LYS A 225 -25.89 7.79 -15.42
N LYS A 226 -26.68 7.59 -14.36
CA LYS A 226 -27.26 8.65 -13.52
C LYS A 226 -26.88 8.49 -12.05
N ILE A 227 -26.70 9.61 -11.39
CA ILE A 227 -26.44 9.72 -9.95
C ILE A 227 -27.69 10.27 -9.28
N HIS A 228 -28.20 9.56 -8.27
CA HIS A 228 -29.38 9.88 -7.49
C HIS A 228 -28.98 10.50 -6.15
N PHE A 229 -29.60 11.60 -5.77
CA PHE A 229 -29.37 12.31 -4.51
C PHE A 229 -30.68 12.41 -3.73
N LYS A 230 -30.70 12.04 -2.45
CA LYS A 230 -31.89 12.09 -1.58
C LYS A 230 -31.72 13.06 -0.42
N THR A 231 -32.79 13.81 -0.14
CA THR A 231 -32.91 14.67 1.04
C THR A 231 -33.50 13.88 2.23
N PRO A 232 -33.40 14.38 3.47
CA PRO A 232 -34.04 13.75 4.65
C PRO A 232 -35.54 13.55 4.51
N MET A 233 -36.20 14.38 3.70
CA MET A 233 -37.64 14.33 3.46
C MET A 233 -38.02 13.27 2.40
N GLY A 234 -37.08 12.43 1.96
CA GLY A 234 -37.32 11.37 0.99
C GLY A 234 -37.40 11.84 -0.48
N ILE A 235 -37.27 13.14 -0.74
CA ILE A 235 -37.28 13.69 -2.10
C ILE A 235 -35.93 13.42 -2.77
N GLY A 236 -35.96 12.66 -3.86
CA GLY A 236 -34.79 12.34 -4.68
C GLY A 236 -34.70 13.17 -5.96
N LYS A 237 -33.49 13.52 -6.40
CA LYS A 237 -33.20 14.04 -7.75
C LYS A 237 -32.09 13.25 -8.40
N SER A 238 -32.22 13.01 -9.69
CA SER A 238 -31.20 12.30 -10.48
C SER A 238 -30.58 13.21 -11.52
N PHE A 239 -29.26 13.11 -11.66
CA PHE A 239 -28.47 13.88 -12.62
C PHE A 239 -27.62 12.92 -13.45
N PRO A 240 -27.40 13.18 -14.74
CA PRO A 240 -26.49 12.36 -15.53
C PRO A 240 -25.06 12.50 -14.97
N ILE A 241 -24.26 11.44 -15.03
CA ILE A 241 -22.86 11.47 -14.57
C ILE A 241 -22.08 12.59 -15.27
N THR A 242 -22.40 12.87 -16.54
CA THR A 242 -21.79 13.95 -17.33
C THR A 242 -22.02 15.35 -16.77
N ALA A 243 -23.02 15.56 -15.90
CA ALA A 243 -23.22 16.83 -15.22
C ALA A 243 -22.12 17.14 -14.18
N PHE A 244 -21.36 16.11 -13.77
CA PHE A 244 -20.28 16.21 -12.79
C PHE A 244 -18.89 15.97 -13.40
N MET A 245 -18.81 15.80 -14.72
CA MET A 245 -17.55 15.64 -15.44
C MET A 245 -16.96 17.00 -15.80
N THR A 246 -15.63 17.08 -15.86
CA THR A 246 -14.91 18.22 -16.43
C THR A 246 -15.13 18.26 -17.96
N ASP A 247 -14.81 19.39 -18.59
CA ASP A 247 -14.97 19.49 -20.05
C ASP A 247 -13.99 18.59 -20.81
N GLU A 248 -12.79 18.35 -20.26
CA GLU A 248 -11.81 17.39 -20.78
C GLU A 248 -12.35 15.95 -20.72
N GLU A 249 -12.92 15.54 -19.58
CA GLU A 249 -13.54 14.21 -19.40
C GLU A 249 -14.72 14.00 -20.36
N LYS A 250 -15.51 15.05 -20.63
CA LYS A 250 -16.60 15.00 -21.61
C LYS A 250 -16.07 14.80 -23.03
N GLN A 251 -14.99 15.50 -23.41
CA GLN A 251 -14.39 15.37 -24.73
C GLN A 251 -13.80 13.98 -24.96
N GLN A 252 -13.07 13.44 -23.98
CA GLN A 252 -12.48 12.10 -24.06
C GLN A 252 -13.57 11.03 -24.22
N LYS A 253 -14.67 11.15 -23.46
CA LYS A 253 -15.79 10.22 -23.55
C LYS A 253 -16.58 10.32 -24.86
N GLN A 254 -16.63 11.51 -25.47
CA GLN A 254 -17.21 11.69 -26.82
C GLN A 254 -16.32 11.06 -27.89
N LEU A 255 -14.99 11.15 -27.72
CA LEU A 255 -14.02 10.53 -28.62
C LEU A 255 -14.12 9.00 -28.55
N GLU A 256 -14.21 8.42 -27.35
CA GLU A 256 -14.40 6.98 -27.14
C GLU A 256 -15.70 6.46 -27.78
N GLN A 257 -16.80 7.21 -27.69
CA GLN A 257 -18.09 6.87 -28.32
C GLN A 257 -18.12 7.07 -29.83
N SER A 258 -17.11 7.73 -30.41
CA SER A 258 -16.98 7.91 -31.86
C SER A 258 -16.15 6.82 -32.54
N ILE A 259 -15.54 5.93 -31.75
CA ILE A 259 -14.69 4.81 -32.20
C ILE A 259 -15.43 3.46 -32.10
N GLU A 260 -16.56 3.39 -31.38
CA GLU A 260 -17.53 2.26 -31.40
C GLU A 260 -18.60 2.45 -32.48
#